data_AF-A0A7C4ZHA6-F1
#
_entry.id   AF-A0A7C4ZHA6-F1
#
_cell.length_a   1.000
_cell.length_b   1.000
_cell.length_c   1.000
_cell.angle_alpha   90.00
_cell.angle_beta   90.00
_cell.angle_gamma   90.00
#
_symmetry.space_group_name_H-M   'P 1'
#
loop_
_entity.id
_entity.type
_entity.pdbx_description
1 polymer ?
#
loop_
_entity_poly.entity_id
_entity_poly.type
_entity_poly.pdbx_seq_one_letter_code
_entity_poly.pdbx_strand_id
1 'polypeptide(L)' 'MSKCPNCKKENPKPAKTWKYGFFTVQAYVCSNCQTKYRDYFDKNGKHSFTLKLEKGKGYIKA' A
#
# COMPACT_ATOMS: atom_id res chain seq x y z
N MET A 1 4.54 5.51 8.45
CA MET A 1 5.09 5.88 7.12
C MET A 1 5.34 4.60 6.37
N SER A 2 5.00 4.53 5.09
CA SER A 2 5.18 3.29 4.30
C SER A 2 6.23 3.50 3.22
N LYS A 3 7.12 2.53 3.04
CA LYS A 3 8.14 2.58 1.99
C LYS A 3 7.54 2.07 0.68
N CYS A 4 7.77 2.81 -0.40
CA CYS A 4 7.32 2.36 -1.70
C CYS A 4 8.03 1.05 -2.08
N PRO A 5 7.30 -0.02 -2.42
CA PRO A 5 7.91 -1.30 -2.75
C PRO A 5 8.73 -1.27 -4.05
N ASN A 6 8.57 -0.24 -4.88
CA ASN A 6 9.29 -0.10 -6.14
C ASN A 6 10.59 0.72 -5.99
N CYS A 7 10.49 1.96 -5.50
CA CYS A 7 11.65 2.87 -5.41
C CYS A 7 12.23 3.02 -3.99
N LYS A 8 11.69 2.29 -3.00
CA LYS A 8 12.11 2.30 -1.58
C LYS A 8 12.01 3.65 -0.85
N LYS A 9 11.58 4.71 -1.53
CA LYS A 9 11.34 6.02 -0.90
C LYS A 9 10.18 5.96 0.07
N GLU A 10 10.31 6.71 1.15
CA GLU A 10 9.26 6.86 2.14
C GLU A 10 8.10 7.66 1.59
N ASN A 11 6.89 7.17 1.87
CA ASN A 11 5.66 7.87 1.60
C ASN A 11 4.99 8.19 2.93
N PRO A 12 4.98 9.48 3.33
CA PRO A 12 4.58 9.84 4.67
C PRO A 12 3.07 9.65 4.91
N LYS A 13 2.24 9.83 3.87
CA LYS A 13 0.79 9.87 4.01
C LYS A 13 0.08 8.94 3.00
N PRO A 14 -0.90 8.14 3.44
CA PRO A 14 -1.77 7.41 2.51
C PRO A 14 -2.68 8.38 1.77
N ALA A 15 -2.87 8.13 0.48
CA ALA A 15 -3.81 8.88 -0.37
C ALA A 15 -5.26 8.58 0.02
N LYS A 16 -5.54 7.34 0.43
CA LYS A 16 -6.89 6.92 0.85
C LYS A 16 -6.78 5.79 1.87
N THR A 17 -7.63 5.82 2.88
CA THR A 17 -7.75 4.73 3.86
C THR A 17 -9.20 4.25 3.89
N TRP A 18 -9.42 2.94 3.91
CA TRP A 18 -10.75 2.34 4.07
C TRP A 18 -10.66 1.00 4.80
N LYS A 19 -11.79 0.51 5.31
CA LYS A 19 -11.88 -0.84 5.88
C LYS A 19 -12.30 -1.84 4.80
N TYR A 20 -11.67 -3.01 4.79
CA TYR A 20 -11.98 -4.13 3.90
C TYR A 20 -12.05 -5.42 4.73
N GLY A 21 -13.26 -5.83 5.09
CA GLY A 21 -13.48 -6.94 6.02
C GLY A 21 -12.77 -6.69 7.36
N PHE A 22 -11.90 -7.61 7.75
CA PHE A 22 -11.09 -7.52 8.97
C PHE A 22 -9.84 -6.64 8.82
N PHE A 23 -9.57 -6.10 7.63
CA PHE A 23 -8.37 -5.32 7.36
C PHE A 23 -8.66 -3.83 7.25
N THR A 24 -7.73 -3.01 7.74
CA THR A 24 -7.64 -1.60 7.40
C THR A 24 -6.69 -1.46 6.22
N VAL A 25 -7.17 -0.92 5.10
CA VAL A 25 -6.41 -0.74 3.88
C VAL A 25 -5.99 0.71 3.75
N GLN A 26 -4.68 0.94 3.61
CA GLN A 26 -4.11 2.24 3.34
C GLN A 26 -3.52 2.22 1.93
N ALA A 27 -4.13 2.94 1.00
CA ALA A 27 -3.60 3.13 -0.34
C ALA A 27 -2.62 4.30 -0.39
N TYR A 28 -1.53 4.06 -1.09
CA TYR A 28 -0.46 5.00 -1.33
C TYR A 28 -0.24 5.15 -2.82
N VAL A 29 0.11 6.37 -3.21
CA VAL A 29 0.65 6.66 -4.54
C VAL A 29 2.03 7.24 -4.30
N CYS A 30 3.08 6.58 -4.81
CA CYS A 30 4.42 7.10 -4.64
C CYS A 30 4.61 8.34 -5.53
N SER A 31 4.97 9.49 -4.95
CA SER A 31 5.19 10.71 -5.73
C SER A 31 6.40 10.63 -6.68
N ASN A 32 7.33 9.70 -6.46
CA ASN A 32 8.52 9.54 -7.31
C ASN A 32 8.29 8.63 -8.51
N CYS A 33 7.84 7.40 -8.27
CA CYS A 33 7.68 6.40 -9.35
C CYS A 33 6.21 6.18 -9.76
N GLN A 34 5.29 6.99 -9.22
CA GLN A 34 3.84 6.94 -9.46
C GLN A 34 3.20 5.56 -9.20
N THR A 35 3.94 4.65 -8.56
CA THR A 35 3.47 3.30 -8.27
C THR A 35 2.39 3.39 -7.21
N LYS A 36 1.23 2.80 -7.52
CA LYS A 36 0.12 2.66 -6.59
C LYS A 36 0.33 1.38 -5.78
N TYR A 37 0.27 1.46 -4.47
CA TYR A 37 0.36 0.30 -3.60
C TYR A 37 -0.59 0.46 -2.42
N ARG A 38 -0.86 -0.64 -1.72
CA ARG A 38 -1.84 -0.73 -0.65
C ARG A 38 -1.25 -1.55 0.48
N ASP A 39 -1.23 -0.98 1.67
CA ASP A 39 -0.90 -1.72 2.89
C ASP A 39 -2.17 -2.18 3.57
N TYR A 40 -2.16 -3.44 3.97
CA TYR A 40 -3.24 -4.08 4.70
C TYR A 40 -2.78 -4.26 6.14
N PHE A 41 -3.51 -3.68 7.07
CA PHE A 41 -3.32 -3.81 8.50
C PHE A 41 -4.42 -4.68 9.07
N ASP A 42 -4.11 -5.56 10.00
CA ASP A 42 -5.10 -6.39 10.66
C ASP A 42 -5.96 -5.55 11.64
N LYS A 43 -6.94 -6.20 12.28
CA LYS A 43 -7.81 -5.57 13.29
C LYS A 43 -7.05 -4.95 14.47
N ASN A 44 -5.86 -5.45 14.79
CA ASN A 44 -4.98 -4.92 15.84
C ASN A 44 -4.06 -3.80 15.35
N GLY A 45 -4.14 -3.40 14.08
CA GLY A 45 -3.29 -2.38 13.49
C GLY A 45 -1.88 -2.85 13.10
N LYS A 46 -1.61 -4.17 13.14
CA LYS A 46 -0.34 -4.75 12.69
C LYS A 46 -0.37 -4.87 11.16
N HIS A 47 0.72 -4.43 10.52
CA HIS A 47 0.90 -4.62 9.08
C HIS A 47 0.89 -6.12 8.75
N SER A 48 -0.02 -6.53 7.86
CA SER A 48 -0.15 -7.91 7.39
C SER A 48 0.58 -8.12 6.06
N PHE A 49 0.30 -7.27 5.06
CA PHE A 49 0.95 -7.36 3.75
C PHE A 49 0.76 -6.09 2.93
N THR A 50 1.61 -5.95 1.91
CA THR A 50 1.55 -4.88 0.92
C THR A 50 1.18 -5.46 -0.44
N LEU A 51 0.27 -4.81 -1.15
CA LEU A 51 -0.02 -5.07 -2.56
C LEU A 51 0.47 -3.90 -3.40
N LYS A 52 1.24 -4.15 -4.44
CA LYS A 52 1.67 -3.14 -5.43
C LYS A 52 0.94 -3.35 -6.75
N LEU A 53 0.58 -2.27 -7.42
CA LEU A 53 -0.01 -2.31 -8.76
C LEU A 53 1.12 -2.48 -9.78
N GLU A 54 1.13 -3.61 -10.50
CA GLU A 54 1.98 -3.83 -11.66
C GLU A 54 1.17 -3.71 -12.96
N LYS A 55 1.72 -2.96 -13.92
CA LYS A 55 1.11 -2.76 -15.24
C LYS A 55 0.97 -4.11 -15.94
N GLY A 56 -0.27 -4.47 -16.30
CA GLY A 56 -0.59 -5.74 -16.96
C GLY A 56 -0.87 -6.92 -16.04
N LYS A 57 -0.60 -6.84 -14.74
CA LYS A 57 -0.86 -7.92 -13.76
C LYS A 57 -1.84 -7.53 -12.63
N GLY A 58 -2.16 -6.24 -12.50
CA GLY A 58 -3.03 -5.75 -11.44
C GLY A 58 -2.29 -5.64 -10.10
N TYR A 59 -3.01 -5.81 -8.98
CA TYR A 59 -2.41 -5.75 -7.65
C TYR A 59 -1.77 -7.09 -7.31
N ILE A 60 -0.44 -7.09 -7.18
CA ILE A 60 0.32 -8.26 -6.75
C ILE A 60 0.92 -8.01 -5.36
N LYS A 61 1.16 -9.08 -4.61
CA LYS A 61 1.84 -8.99 -3.31
C LYS A 61 3.28 -8.52 -3.54
N ALA A 62 3.68 -7.48 -2.81
CA ALA A 62 5.01 -6.89 -2.91
C ALA A 62 6.05 -7.69 -2.12
#